data_AF-A0A381ZB93-F1
#
_entry.id   AF-A0A381ZB93-F1
#
_cell.length_a   1.000
_cell.length_b   1.000
_cell.length_c   1.000
_cell.angle_alpha   90.00
_cell.angle_beta   90.00
_cell.angle_gamma   90.00
#
_symmetry.space_group_name_H-M   'P 1'
#
loop_
_entity.id
_entity.type
_entity.pdbx_description
1 polymer ?
#
loop_
_entity_poly.entity_id
_entity_poly.type
_entity_poly.pdbx_seq_one_letter_code
_entity_poly.pdbx_strand_id
1 'polypeptide(L)'
;GIRNYHWREVASGTGFGTIVDARDPNYGYAMSQAGKLIRFELSTGERKQIPPWAPETSPLRFNWNAPLATDPHDPGVIYYGSQFVHKSVDRGDTWQIISADLTTNDPQKQSQDQSGGLTRESTGAENHTTIVTVAPSPLERDVIWAGTDDGNVQLTRSGGGQWENLTGRMDAVPAGAWVAHIEPSKFNAGAAFAVFDDHRRGNREAYVYRTDDYGRRWRRIADEDDIEGFVHIVRQDPIAEGLLFAGTEFGLYMSLNGGEDWVKWTNGIPAVPVYDLLVHHRDHDLVVATHGRALYVIDDIRPLRELTLNPWAAESGLYLSEPPPAYLHHIAQSDGYHFPADAMFHGSTKTPGALLSYWVSAEQEDSVTIQVLDFDDKVVRSFQGSAHLGLNRVSWDLREDLPEILQEVSPEAGGLGPGLPRGAEVLPGRYTVRLRGGGYLSDRTLEVHPDPRVEIPMIDRIAKYMAVKTSLDLEARVGMLAAVVQRVLEGVDGVEELVGTDESVSTSVLIGEGRKLKRRLEELADFEAVEQYRSGVRSLTSSYDTPTEGQRLDLIRMEEAVDHLTRVIDDFLVLDVMPYRDRVEAANLDVFVFVGPII
;
A
#
# COMPACT_ATOMS: atom_id res chain seq x y z
N GLY A 1 -4.95 -5.93 9.20
CA GLY A 1 -4.36 -6.56 8.01
C GLY A 1 -4.05 -8.01 8.28
N ILE A 2 -2.98 -8.49 7.65
CA ILE A 2 -2.54 -9.89 7.72
C ILE A 2 -2.25 -10.27 9.18
N ARG A 3 -2.82 -11.40 9.61
CA ARG A 3 -2.64 -11.98 10.95
C ARG A 3 -1.72 -13.21 10.87
N ASN A 4 -1.16 -13.64 12.00
CA ASN A 4 -0.31 -14.84 12.08
C ASN A 4 -0.94 -16.07 11.43
N TYR A 5 -2.25 -16.28 11.55
CA TYR A 5 -2.94 -17.44 10.97
C TYR A 5 -2.94 -17.47 9.43
N HIS A 6 -2.73 -16.33 8.77
CA HIS A 6 -2.62 -16.25 7.31
C HIS A 6 -1.24 -16.71 6.80
N TRP A 7 -0.23 -16.77 7.68
CA TRP A 7 1.10 -17.26 7.35
C TRP A 7 1.16 -18.77 7.54
N ARG A 8 1.70 -19.46 6.54
CA ARG A 8 1.92 -20.91 6.59
C ARG A 8 3.40 -21.22 6.47
N GLU A 9 3.91 -22.01 7.40
CA GLU A 9 5.27 -22.55 7.30
C GLU A 9 5.34 -23.56 6.14
N VAL A 10 6.18 -23.28 5.15
CA VAL A 10 6.40 -24.17 3.99
C VAL A 10 7.52 -25.18 4.23
N ALA A 11 8.53 -24.81 5.01
CA ALA A 11 9.62 -25.67 5.43
C ALA A 11 10.21 -25.21 6.78
N SER A 12 10.88 -26.14 7.47
CA SER A 12 11.53 -25.90 8.75
C SER A 12 13.05 -25.70 8.55
N GLY A 13 13.76 -25.26 9.59
CA GLY A 13 15.19 -24.92 9.56
C GLY A 13 15.46 -23.56 10.19
N THR A 14 16.61 -22.95 9.90
CA THR A 14 16.95 -21.57 10.35
C THR A 14 16.54 -20.47 9.39
N GLY A 15 15.67 -20.76 8.40
CA GLY A 15 15.17 -19.79 7.42
C GLY A 15 16.19 -19.46 6.33
N PHE A 16 15.94 -19.91 5.10
CA PHE A 16 16.82 -19.74 3.94
C PHE A 16 15.98 -19.36 2.71
N GLY A 17 16.66 -19.15 1.57
CA GLY A 17 15.99 -18.90 0.30
C GLY A 17 14.88 -19.91 -0.01
N THR A 18 13.74 -19.37 -0.43
CA THR A 18 12.51 -20.10 -0.71
C THR A 18 11.93 -19.55 -2.01
N ILE A 19 11.50 -20.44 -2.91
CA ILE A 19 10.95 -20.07 -4.22
C ILE A 19 9.67 -20.86 -4.46
N VAL A 20 8.64 -20.19 -4.98
CA VAL A 20 7.39 -20.82 -5.44
C VAL A 20 7.57 -21.27 -6.90
N ASP A 21 7.10 -22.47 -7.26
CA ASP A 21 7.06 -22.91 -8.66
C ASP A 21 6.00 -22.11 -9.41
N ALA A 22 6.42 -21.30 -10.39
CA ALA A 22 5.49 -20.41 -11.11
C ALA A 22 4.48 -21.17 -11.99
N ARG A 23 4.67 -22.46 -12.26
CA ARG A 23 3.70 -23.30 -13.00
C ARG A 23 2.54 -23.75 -12.12
N ASP A 24 2.80 -23.94 -10.83
CA ASP A 24 1.80 -24.37 -9.85
C ASP A 24 2.17 -23.85 -8.47
N PRO A 25 1.45 -22.84 -7.95
CA PRO A 25 1.76 -22.20 -6.68
C PRO A 25 1.55 -23.12 -5.47
N ASN A 26 0.99 -24.32 -5.65
CA ASN A 26 0.99 -25.34 -4.60
C ASN A 26 2.38 -25.94 -4.39
N TYR A 27 3.27 -25.88 -5.38
CA TYR A 27 4.64 -26.37 -5.27
C TYR A 27 5.62 -25.25 -5.00
N GLY A 28 6.70 -25.58 -4.31
CA GLY A 28 7.86 -24.72 -4.21
C GLY A 28 9.03 -25.43 -3.57
N TYR A 29 10.07 -24.67 -3.34
CA TYR A 29 11.37 -25.14 -2.89
C TYR A 29 11.82 -24.31 -1.71
N ALA A 30 12.36 -24.96 -0.70
CA ALA A 30 12.88 -24.29 0.48
C ALA A 30 14.15 -24.98 0.95
N MET A 31 15.11 -24.16 1.38
CA MET A 31 16.42 -24.63 1.79
C MET A 31 16.54 -24.77 3.32
N SER A 32 17.49 -25.59 3.73
CA SER A 32 18.02 -25.63 5.09
C SER A 32 19.54 -25.82 5.07
N GLN A 33 20.17 -25.81 6.24
CA GLN A 33 21.63 -25.84 6.41
C GLN A 33 22.30 -26.98 5.63
N ALA A 34 23.58 -26.78 5.30
CA ALA A 34 24.42 -27.76 4.63
C ALA A 34 23.89 -28.24 3.26
N GLY A 35 23.30 -27.34 2.47
CA GLY A 35 22.86 -27.64 1.10
C GLY A 35 21.63 -28.52 0.99
N LYS A 36 20.84 -28.65 2.07
CA LYS A 36 19.60 -29.40 2.06
C LYS A 36 18.53 -28.60 1.31
N LEU A 37 17.85 -29.27 0.38
CA LEU A 37 16.78 -28.68 -0.42
C LEU A 37 15.52 -29.54 -0.31
N ILE A 38 14.39 -28.90 -0.02
CA ILE A 38 13.08 -29.52 0.12
C ILE A 38 12.17 -28.98 -0.97
N ARG A 39 11.46 -29.87 -1.66
CA ARG A 39 10.26 -29.54 -2.43
C ARG A 39 9.04 -29.69 -1.54
N PHE A 40 8.20 -28.66 -1.44
CA PHE A 40 6.94 -28.71 -0.71
C PHE A 40 5.73 -28.75 -1.65
N GLU A 41 4.63 -29.35 -1.21
CA GLU A 41 3.30 -29.29 -1.83
C GLU A 41 2.26 -28.82 -0.79
N LEU A 42 1.62 -27.67 -1.02
CA LEU A 42 0.74 -27.03 -0.04
C LEU A 42 -0.59 -27.77 0.15
N SER A 43 -1.14 -28.39 -0.89
CA SER A 43 -2.44 -29.08 -0.86
C SER A 43 -2.40 -30.33 0.03
N THR A 44 -1.37 -31.16 -0.12
CA THR A 44 -1.18 -32.42 0.62
C THR A 44 -0.35 -32.25 1.89
N GLY A 45 0.48 -31.21 1.94
CA GLY A 45 1.50 -31.02 2.96
C GLY A 45 2.77 -31.84 2.73
N GLU A 46 2.96 -32.46 1.56
CA GLU A 46 4.18 -33.22 1.23
C GLU A 46 5.42 -32.33 1.36
N ARG A 47 6.50 -32.90 1.92
CA ARG A 47 7.85 -32.31 1.97
C ARG A 47 8.86 -33.37 1.54
N LYS A 48 9.44 -33.23 0.34
CA LYS A 48 10.39 -34.18 -0.25
C LYS A 48 11.80 -33.59 -0.28
N GLN A 49 12.78 -34.33 0.25
CA GLN A 49 14.20 -33.97 0.14
C GLN A 49 14.69 -34.23 -1.29
N ILE A 50 15.30 -33.22 -1.90
CA ILE A 50 15.75 -33.22 -3.29
C ILE A 50 17.17 -32.60 -3.49
N PRO A 51 18.16 -32.85 -2.60
CA PRO A 51 19.51 -32.34 -2.82
C PRO A 51 20.16 -32.99 -4.05
N PRO A 52 21.06 -32.29 -4.76
CA PRO A 52 21.83 -32.90 -5.84
C PRO A 52 22.77 -33.98 -5.31
N TRP A 53 23.13 -34.92 -6.19
CA TRP A 53 24.06 -36.00 -5.88
C TRP A 53 25.52 -35.53 -5.98
N ALA A 54 26.39 -36.08 -5.13
CA ALA A 54 27.83 -35.81 -5.17
C ALA A 54 28.54 -36.76 -6.15
N PRO A 55 29.49 -36.30 -6.99
CA PRO A 55 30.40 -37.17 -7.70
C PRO A 55 31.21 -38.05 -6.74
N GLU A 56 31.51 -39.29 -7.12
CA GLU A 56 32.34 -40.19 -6.29
C GLU A 56 33.72 -39.61 -5.97
N THR A 57 34.23 -38.74 -6.83
CA THR A 57 35.56 -38.13 -6.74
C THR A 57 35.63 -36.90 -5.85
N SER A 58 34.50 -36.29 -5.48
CA SER A 58 34.49 -35.04 -4.72
C SER A 58 33.17 -34.83 -3.96
N PRO A 59 33.20 -34.69 -2.61
CA PRO A 59 32.00 -34.32 -1.86
C PRO A 59 31.54 -32.91 -2.25
N LEU A 60 30.23 -32.67 -2.23
CA LEU A 60 29.68 -31.35 -2.49
C LEU A 60 29.97 -30.41 -1.31
N ARG A 61 30.39 -29.18 -1.63
CA ARG A 61 30.60 -28.10 -0.67
C ARG A 61 29.50 -27.06 -0.88
N PHE A 62 28.72 -26.80 0.16
CA PHE A 62 27.65 -25.82 0.12
C PHE A 62 27.96 -24.69 1.09
N ASN A 63 27.63 -23.47 0.68
CA ASN A 63 27.57 -22.35 1.59
C ASN A 63 26.47 -22.58 2.64
N TRP A 64 26.48 -21.78 3.72
CA TRP A 64 25.36 -21.70 4.64
C TRP A 64 24.06 -21.41 3.88
N ASN A 65 24.08 -20.37 3.05
CA ASN A 65 23.01 -19.99 2.15
C ASN A 65 23.40 -20.37 0.72
N ALA A 66 23.20 -21.63 0.36
CA ALA A 66 23.41 -22.07 -1.02
C ALA A 66 22.43 -21.33 -1.96
N PRO A 67 22.85 -20.95 -3.18
CA PRO A 67 21.97 -20.24 -4.11
C PRO A 67 21.00 -21.21 -4.78
N LEU A 68 19.75 -20.77 -4.91
CA LEU A 68 18.68 -21.44 -5.63
C LEU A 68 18.07 -20.44 -6.60
N ALA A 69 17.84 -20.86 -7.85
CA ALA A 69 17.18 -20.04 -8.86
C ALA A 69 16.24 -20.88 -9.72
N THR A 70 15.20 -20.26 -10.26
CA THR A 70 14.34 -20.84 -11.32
C THR A 70 14.79 -20.32 -12.68
N ASP A 71 14.63 -21.13 -13.71
CA ASP A 71 14.85 -20.68 -15.09
C ASP A 71 13.70 -19.73 -15.51
N PRO A 72 13.99 -18.47 -15.89
CA PRO A 72 12.96 -17.52 -16.30
C PRO A 72 12.20 -17.93 -17.56
N HIS A 73 12.78 -18.83 -18.36
CA HIS A 73 12.22 -19.28 -19.63
C HIS A 73 11.58 -20.68 -19.58
N ASP A 74 11.71 -21.38 -18.45
CA ASP A 74 10.98 -22.61 -18.11
C ASP A 74 10.93 -22.76 -16.59
N PRO A 75 9.85 -22.31 -15.92
CA PRO A 75 9.81 -22.32 -14.45
C PRO A 75 9.82 -23.73 -13.84
N GLY A 76 9.80 -24.79 -14.64
CA GLY A 76 10.04 -26.15 -14.18
C GLY A 76 11.49 -26.54 -14.00
N VAL A 77 12.40 -25.72 -14.49
CA VAL A 77 13.83 -25.88 -14.35
C VAL A 77 14.31 -25.08 -13.15
N ILE A 78 15.10 -25.73 -12.29
CA ILE A 78 15.75 -25.09 -11.16
C ILE A 78 17.27 -25.28 -11.23
N TYR A 79 17.99 -24.28 -10.73
CA TYR A 79 19.42 -24.28 -10.58
C TYR A 79 19.80 -24.21 -9.10
N TYR A 80 20.83 -24.96 -8.71
CA TYR A 80 21.32 -24.99 -7.34
C TYR A 80 22.85 -24.92 -7.30
N GLY A 81 23.42 -24.20 -6.33
CA GLY A 81 24.88 -24.01 -6.25
C GLY A 81 25.53 -24.74 -5.08
N SER A 82 26.53 -25.57 -5.38
CA SER A 82 27.56 -26.04 -4.44
C SER A 82 28.88 -25.33 -4.78
N GLN A 83 30.01 -26.01 -4.90
CA GLN A 83 31.12 -25.59 -5.77
C GLN A 83 30.80 -25.71 -7.27
N PHE A 84 29.74 -26.43 -7.61
CA PHE A 84 29.24 -26.63 -8.97
C PHE A 84 27.85 -26.02 -9.14
N VAL A 85 27.50 -25.66 -10.36
CA VAL A 85 26.11 -25.36 -10.74
C VAL A 85 25.42 -26.67 -11.11
N HIS A 86 24.31 -26.94 -10.43
CA HIS A 86 23.44 -28.09 -10.66
C HIS A 86 22.15 -27.64 -11.33
N LYS A 87 21.66 -28.42 -12.29
CA LYS A 87 20.40 -28.17 -13.01
C LYS A 87 19.46 -29.34 -12.82
N SER A 88 18.19 -29.06 -12.51
CA SER A 88 17.10 -30.04 -12.54
C SER A 88 15.99 -29.52 -13.45
N VAL A 89 15.36 -30.43 -14.20
CA VAL A 89 14.24 -30.13 -15.12
C VAL A 89 12.92 -30.75 -14.67
N ASP A 90 12.92 -31.41 -13.51
CA ASP A 90 11.83 -32.23 -12.98
C ASP A 90 11.59 -31.96 -11.49
N ARG A 91 11.66 -30.68 -11.09
CA ARG A 91 11.44 -30.22 -9.70
C ARG A 91 12.37 -30.91 -8.68
N GLY A 92 13.63 -31.14 -9.05
CA GLY A 92 14.66 -31.70 -8.18
C GLY A 92 14.64 -33.21 -8.06
N ASP A 93 13.85 -33.94 -8.85
CA ASP A 93 13.85 -35.41 -8.83
C ASP A 93 15.13 -35.99 -9.44
N THR A 94 15.69 -35.32 -10.47
CA THR A 94 17.00 -35.61 -11.03
C THR A 94 17.84 -34.35 -11.21
N TRP A 95 19.16 -34.51 -11.15
CA TRP A 95 20.13 -33.42 -11.21
C TRP A 95 21.26 -33.70 -12.21
N GLN A 96 21.68 -32.66 -12.91
CA GLN A 96 22.86 -32.63 -13.77
C GLN A 96 23.84 -31.57 -13.27
N ILE A 97 25.12 -31.93 -13.16
CA ILE A 97 26.19 -30.96 -12.94
C ILE A 97 26.54 -30.31 -14.28
N ILE A 98 26.42 -28.98 -14.35
CA ILE A 98 26.60 -28.21 -15.59
C ILE A 98 27.81 -27.27 -15.55
N SER A 99 28.68 -27.39 -14.55
CA SER A 99 29.93 -26.63 -14.43
C SER A 99 31.07 -27.49 -13.88
N ALA A 100 32.31 -27.04 -14.10
CA ALA A 100 33.44 -27.43 -13.26
C ALA A 100 33.35 -26.72 -11.89
N ASP A 101 34.34 -26.94 -11.02
CA ASP A 101 34.45 -26.17 -9.78
C ASP A 101 34.69 -24.70 -10.14
N LEU A 102 33.70 -23.83 -9.83
CA LEU A 102 33.73 -22.42 -10.24
C LEU A 102 34.50 -21.52 -9.26
N THR A 103 35.04 -22.11 -8.20
CA THR A 103 35.67 -21.41 -7.07
C THR A 103 37.19 -21.38 -7.25
N THR A 104 37.92 -20.76 -6.32
CA THR A 104 39.39 -20.85 -6.27
C THR A 104 39.87 -22.25 -5.90
N ASN A 105 39.00 -23.09 -5.34
CA ASN A 105 39.29 -24.44 -4.85
C ASN A 105 40.53 -24.49 -3.95
N ASP A 106 40.72 -23.46 -3.11
CA ASP A 106 41.85 -23.33 -2.19
C ASP A 106 41.78 -24.40 -1.07
N PRO A 107 42.69 -25.38 -1.03
CA PRO A 107 42.67 -26.44 -0.03
C PRO A 107 42.87 -25.93 1.40
N GLN A 108 43.56 -24.78 1.58
CA GLN A 108 43.77 -24.21 2.91
C GLN A 108 42.44 -23.72 3.50
N LYS A 109 41.55 -23.17 2.67
CA LYS A 109 40.23 -22.71 3.08
C LYS A 109 39.20 -23.84 3.23
N GLN A 110 39.49 -25.01 2.67
CA GLN A 110 38.67 -26.22 2.82
C GLN A 110 39.05 -27.05 4.05
N SER A 111 40.16 -26.72 4.71
CA SER A 111 40.71 -27.50 5.83
C SER A 111 40.16 -27.03 7.19
N GLN A 112 38.84 -26.86 7.32
CA GLN A 112 38.27 -26.26 8.55
C GLN A 112 38.59 -27.09 9.80
N ASP A 113 38.67 -28.42 9.65
CA ASP A 113 39.11 -29.39 10.68
C ASP A 113 40.50 -29.12 11.26
N GLN A 114 41.33 -28.38 10.53
CA GLN A 114 42.76 -28.20 10.83
C GLN A 114 43.12 -26.73 11.07
N SER A 115 42.15 -25.82 10.98
CA SER A 115 42.35 -24.36 11.04
C SER A 115 42.79 -23.82 12.42
N GLY A 116 42.75 -24.66 13.47
CA GLY A 116 43.32 -24.33 14.79
C GLY A 116 42.61 -23.23 15.58
N GLY A 117 41.45 -22.74 15.12
CA GLY A 117 40.71 -21.65 15.77
C GLY A 117 39.21 -21.58 15.51
N LEU A 118 38.66 -22.41 14.60
CA LEU A 118 37.21 -22.50 14.37
C LEU A 118 36.63 -23.69 15.14
N THR A 119 35.62 -23.44 15.97
CA THR A 119 34.78 -24.52 16.52
C THR A 119 33.83 -24.96 15.42
N ARG A 120 33.95 -26.21 14.96
CA ARG A 120 33.05 -26.74 13.93
C ARG A 120 31.61 -26.84 14.43
N GLU A 121 30.70 -26.33 13.62
CA GLU A 121 29.27 -26.56 13.70
C GLU A 121 28.83 -27.63 12.67
N SER A 122 27.84 -28.45 13.02
CA SER A 122 27.35 -29.56 12.17
C SER A 122 26.51 -29.10 10.96
N THR A 123 26.47 -27.80 10.74
CA THR A 123 25.54 -27.07 9.88
C THR A 123 26.24 -26.49 8.65
N GLY A 124 27.58 -26.49 8.62
CA GLY A 124 28.39 -26.10 7.47
C GLY A 124 28.61 -24.59 7.30
N ALA A 125 28.48 -23.81 8.38
CA ALA A 125 28.67 -22.34 8.36
C ALA A 125 30.09 -21.94 7.95
N GLU A 126 31.06 -22.81 8.23
CA GLU A 126 32.48 -22.61 8.03
C GLU A 126 32.95 -23.06 6.65
N ASN A 127 32.04 -23.57 5.80
CA ASN A 127 32.38 -23.94 4.44
C ASN A 127 32.78 -22.72 3.62
N HIS A 128 33.87 -22.87 2.87
CA HIS A 128 34.41 -21.88 1.95
C HIS A 128 34.65 -22.55 0.59
N THR A 129 34.85 -21.75 -0.46
CA THR A 129 35.05 -22.20 -1.84
C THR A 129 33.75 -22.82 -2.34
N THR A 130 32.72 -21.99 -2.29
CA THR A 130 31.33 -22.32 -2.64
C THR A 130 30.70 -21.20 -3.48
N ILE A 131 29.75 -21.57 -4.34
CA ILE A 131 28.90 -20.64 -5.08
C ILE A 131 27.86 -20.11 -4.10
N VAL A 132 27.65 -18.80 -4.11
CA VAL A 132 26.69 -18.07 -3.26
C VAL A 132 25.62 -17.34 -4.07
N THR A 133 25.81 -17.20 -5.39
CA THR A 133 24.83 -16.67 -6.33
C THR A 133 24.77 -17.51 -7.59
N VAL A 134 23.56 -17.82 -8.06
CA VAL A 134 23.29 -18.33 -9.42
C VAL A 134 22.15 -17.51 -10.01
N ALA A 135 22.37 -16.89 -11.15
CA ALA A 135 21.43 -15.95 -11.75
C ALA A 135 21.28 -16.20 -13.26
N PRO A 136 20.28 -16.99 -13.69
CA PRO A 136 19.95 -17.15 -15.09
C PRO A 136 19.38 -15.85 -15.68
N SER A 137 19.70 -15.55 -16.94
CA SER A 137 19.19 -14.38 -17.65
C SER A 137 17.69 -14.51 -17.95
N PRO A 138 16.89 -13.44 -17.75
CA PRO A 138 15.49 -13.42 -18.18
C PRO A 138 15.30 -13.13 -19.67
N LEU A 139 16.35 -12.73 -20.39
CA LEU A 139 16.26 -12.28 -21.78
C LEU A 139 16.89 -13.23 -22.80
N GLU A 140 17.91 -13.98 -22.41
CA GLU A 140 18.62 -14.91 -23.29
C GLU A 140 18.73 -16.27 -22.60
N ARG A 141 18.11 -17.29 -23.20
CA ARG A 141 18.26 -18.69 -22.75
C ARG A 141 19.73 -19.04 -22.69
N ASP A 142 20.09 -19.97 -21.81
CA ASP A 142 21.44 -20.52 -21.68
C ASP A 142 22.51 -19.53 -21.19
N VAL A 143 22.16 -18.26 -20.92
CA VAL A 143 23.00 -17.30 -20.21
C VAL A 143 22.78 -17.44 -18.70
N ILE A 144 23.81 -17.86 -17.97
CA ILE A 144 23.76 -18.04 -16.52
C ILE A 144 25.01 -17.42 -15.90
N TRP A 145 24.79 -16.58 -14.90
CA TRP A 145 25.83 -16.00 -14.07
C TRP A 145 25.97 -16.77 -12.77
N ALA A 146 27.19 -16.86 -12.25
CA ALA A 146 27.46 -17.43 -10.93
C ALA A 146 28.48 -16.59 -10.17
N GLY A 147 28.27 -16.46 -8.86
CA GLY A 147 29.13 -15.72 -7.93
C GLY A 147 29.58 -16.60 -6.77
N THR A 148 30.83 -16.47 -6.32
CA THR A 148 31.40 -17.31 -5.25
C THR A 148 31.76 -16.53 -3.99
N ASP A 149 31.89 -17.26 -2.87
CA ASP A 149 32.37 -16.76 -1.58
C ASP A 149 33.89 -16.45 -1.56
N ASP A 150 34.57 -16.65 -2.67
CA ASP A 150 35.99 -16.36 -2.87
C ASP A 150 36.27 -15.41 -4.04
N GLY A 151 35.23 -14.69 -4.50
CA GLY A 151 35.35 -13.54 -5.38
C GLY A 151 35.34 -13.82 -6.88
N ASN A 152 34.97 -15.03 -7.29
CA ASN A 152 34.78 -15.34 -8.71
C ASN A 152 33.41 -14.92 -9.22
N VAL A 153 33.40 -14.12 -10.28
CA VAL A 153 32.24 -13.90 -11.14
C VAL A 153 32.41 -14.76 -12.39
N GLN A 154 31.47 -15.64 -12.66
CA GLN A 154 31.53 -16.63 -13.73
C GLN A 154 30.31 -16.49 -14.64
N LEU A 155 30.51 -16.70 -15.93
CA LEU A 155 29.45 -16.63 -16.94
C LEU A 155 29.49 -17.84 -17.86
N THR A 156 28.34 -18.45 -18.11
CA THR A 156 28.13 -19.33 -19.26
C THR A 156 27.08 -18.72 -20.18
N ARG A 157 27.22 -18.97 -21.48
CA ARG A 157 26.24 -18.62 -22.52
C ARG A 157 25.77 -19.84 -23.32
N SER A 158 26.05 -21.03 -22.79
CA SER A 158 25.76 -22.33 -23.41
C SER A 158 24.95 -23.25 -22.51
N GLY A 159 24.31 -22.70 -21.47
CA GLY A 159 23.44 -23.43 -20.54
C GLY A 159 24.24 -24.34 -19.61
N GLY A 160 25.54 -24.10 -19.49
CA GLY A 160 26.52 -24.96 -18.84
C GLY A 160 27.66 -25.41 -19.74
N GLY A 161 28.53 -26.26 -19.20
CA GLY A 161 29.72 -26.78 -19.86
C GLY A 161 30.86 -25.75 -19.89
N GLN A 162 30.79 -24.77 -20.79
CA GLN A 162 31.80 -23.72 -20.92
C GLN A 162 31.45 -22.54 -20.01
N TRP A 163 32.37 -22.21 -19.11
CA TRP A 163 32.26 -21.08 -18.18
C TRP A 163 33.49 -20.18 -18.32
N GLU A 164 33.25 -18.88 -18.40
CA GLU A 164 34.27 -17.84 -18.44
C GLU A 164 34.39 -17.21 -17.06
N ASN A 165 35.59 -17.23 -16.48
CA ASN A 165 35.88 -16.52 -15.25
C ASN A 165 36.21 -15.05 -15.56
N LEU A 166 35.42 -14.15 -15.00
CA LEU A 166 35.45 -12.71 -15.22
C LEU A 166 36.18 -11.94 -14.09
N THR A 167 36.75 -12.66 -13.12
CA THR A 167 37.54 -12.07 -12.02
C THR A 167 38.65 -11.16 -12.54
N GLY A 168 38.83 -10.02 -11.87
CA GLY A 168 39.87 -9.04 -12.21
C GLY A 168 39.50 -8.06 -13.32
N ARG A 169 38.26 -8.11 -13.85
CA ARG A 169 37.72 -7.12 -14.80
C ARG A 169 37.01 -5.94 -14.12
N MET A 170 36.98 -5.93 -12.79
CA MET A 170 36.40 -4.88 -11.96
C MET A 170 37.52 -4.28 -11.12
N ASP A 171 37.69 -2.97 -11.21
CA ASP A 171 38.66 -2.24 -10.41
C ASP A 171 38.20 -2.16 -8.95
N ALA A 172 39.13 -1.91 -8.02
CA ALA A 172 38.85 -1.65 -6.60
C ALA A 172 38.12 -2.74 -5.79
N VAL A 173 37.70 -3.87 -6.38
CA VAL A 173 37.12 -5.00 -5.61
C VAL A 173 38.21 -5.68 -4.78
N PRO A 174 38.07 -5.80 -3.45
CA PRO A 174 39.03 -6.51 -2.61
C PRO A 174 39.14 -7.99 -3.03
N ALA A 175 40.36 -8.49 -3.17
CA ALA A 175 40.60 -9.88 -3.55
C ALA A 175 39.90 -10.85 -2.58
N GLY A 176 39.05 -11.73 -3.07
CA GLY A 176 38.29 -12.68 -2.26
C GLY A 176 37.05 -12.10 -1.56
N ALA A 177 36.62 -10.89 -1.90
CA ALA A 177 35.31 -10.38 -1.48
C ALA A 177 34.20 -11.29 -2.04
N TRP A 178 33.15 -11.53 -1.26
CA TRP A 178 32.07 -12.43 -1.68
C TRP A 178 31.28 -11.77 -2.81
N VAL A 179 30.93 -12.53 -3.85
CA VAL A 179 29.99 -12.06 -4.87
C VAL A 179 28.57 -12.26 -4.34
N ALA A 180 28.15 -11.36 -3.44
CA ALA A 180 26.93 -11.47 -2.66
C ALA A 180 25.67 -11.56 -3.52
N HIS A 181 25.64 -10.85 -4.65
CA HIS A 181 24.49 -10.87 -5.56
C HIS A 181 24.89 -10.57 -7.01
N ILE A 182 24.15 -11.16 -7.95
CA ILE A 182 24.19 -10.85 -9.37
C ILE A 182 22.74 -10.75 -9.87
N GLU A 183 22.39 -9.61 -10.47
CA GLU A 183 21.08 -9.37 -11.10
C GLU A 183 21.30 -9.21 -12.61
N PRO A 184 20.97 -10.22 -13.43
CA PRO A 184 20.92 -10.07 -14.88
C PRO A 184 19.85 -9.04 -15.26
N SER A 185 20.15 -8.19 -16.23
CA SER A 185 19.22 -7.13 -16.62
C SER A 185 17.97 -7.67 -17.29
N LYS A 186 16.87 -6.95 -17.08
CA LYS A 186 15.56 -7.19 -17.68
C LYS A 186 15.37 -6.46 -19.02
N PHE A 187 16.36 -5.66 -19.45
CA PHE A 187 16.30 -4.85 -20.68
C PHE A 187 17.42 -5.13 -21.67
N ASN A 188 18.59 -5.57 -21.20
CA ASN A 188 19.73 -5.91 -22.05
C ASN A 188 20.30 -7.28 -21.68
N ALA A 189 20.29 -8.23 -22.61
CA ALA A 189 20.76 -9.60 -22.37
C ALA A 189 22.25 -9.70 -21.99
N GLY A 190 23.06 -8.72 -22.41
CA GLY A 190 24.47 -8.62 -22.03
C GLY A 190 24.70 -7.86 -20.72
N ALA A 191 23.68 -7.22 -20.17
CA ALA A 191 23.82 -6.42 -18.96
C ALA A 191 23.55 -7.23 -17.69
N ALA A 192 24.32 -6.92 -16.64
CA ALA A 192 24.12 -7.46 -15.31
C ALA A 192 24.68 -6.50 -14.26
N PHE A 193 24.14 -6.58 -13.05
CA PHE A 193 24.65 -5.93 -11.86
C PHE A 193 25.36 -6.97 -10.99
N ALA A 194 26.51 -6.62 -10.40
CA ALA A 194 27.23 -7.47 -9.47
C ALA A 194 27.50 -6.70 -8.17
N VAL A 195 27.22 -7.35 -7.04
CA VAL A 195 27.43 -6.82 -5.69
C VAL A 195 28.53 -7.63 -5.01
N PHE A 196 29.50 -6.93 -4.42
CA PHE A 196 30.56 -7.54 -3.62
C PHE A 196 30.45 -7.15 -2.16
N ASP A 197 30.70 -8.13 -1.28
CA ASP A 197 30.62 -7.98 0.16
C ASP A 197 31.94 -8.42 0.82
N ASP A 198 32.57 -7.48 1.53
CA ASP A 198 33.83 -7.69 2.24
C ASP A 198 33.74 -7.46 3.76
N HIS A 199 32.53 -7.38 4.33
CA HIS A 199 32.34 -7.01 5.74
C HIS A 199 32.96 -8.01 6.71
N ARG A 200 33.07 -9.29 6.32
CA ARG A 200 33.67 -10.35 7.13
C ARG A 200 35.16 -10.12 7.40
N ARG A 201 35.81 -9.24 6.63
CA ARG A 201 37.20 -8.81 6.83
C ARG A 201 37.32 -7.38 7.37
N GLY A 202 36.22 -6.81 7.86
CA GLY A 202 36.16 -5.48 8.46
C GLY A 202 35.96 -4.34 7.47
N ASN A 203 35.77 -4.63 6.18
CA ASN A 203 35.54 -3.63 5.14
C ASN A 203 34.03 -3.46 4.87
N ARG A 204 33.51 -2.25 5.11
CA ARG A 204 32.07 -1.95 5.01
C ARG A 204 31.71 -1.11 3.78
N GLU A 205 32.66 -0.90 2.86
CA GLU A 205 32.44 -0.13 1.64
C GLU A 205 31.40 -0.83 0.73
N ALA A 206 30.57 -0.03 0.05
CA ALA A 206 29.62 -0.54 -0.94
C ALA A 206 30.36 -0.88 -2.25
N TYR A 207 30.13 -2.05 -2.82
CA TYR A 207 30.73 -2.44 -4.10
C TYR A 207 29.66 -2.91 -5.07
N VAL A 208 29.11 -1.99 -5.85
CA VAL A 208 28.10 -2.30 -6.88
C VAL A 208 28.64 -1.96 -8.26
N TYR A 209 28.59 -2.92 -9.16
CA TYR A 209 29.07 -2.79 -10.53
C TYR A 209 27.97 -3.13 -11.53
N ARG A 210 28.01 -2.48 -12.70
CA ARG A 210 27.19 -2.79 -13.87
C ARG A 210 28.09 -3.14 -15.05
N THR A 211 27.69 -4.16 -15.80
CA THR A 211 28.17 -4.43 -17.16
C THR A 211 27.01 -4.31 -18.14
N ASP A 212 27.32 -4.04 -19.41
CA ASP A 212 26.35 -4.03 -20.52
C ASP A 212 26.79 -4.96 -21.67
N ASP A 213 27.89 -5.71 -21.51
CA ASP A 213 28.58 -6.42 -22.58
C ASP A 213 29.06 -7.83 -22.19
N TYR A 214 28.26 -8.55 -21.40
CA TYR A 214 28.54 -9.88 -20.86
C TYR A 214 29.79 -9.90 -19.98
N GLY A 215 30.01 -8.83 -19.21
CA GLY A 215 31.09 -8.74 -18.23
C GLY A 215 32.47 -8.55 -18.82
N ARG A 216 32.58 -8.05 -20.06
CA ARG A 216 33.86 -7.67 -20.66
C ARG A 216 34.35 -6.36 -20.06
N ARG A 217 33.44 -5.44 -19.76
CA ARG A 217 33.70 -4.19 -19.05
C ARG A 217 32.70 -4.01 -17.93
N TRP A 218 33.18 -3.43 -16.84
CA TRP A 218 32.38 -3.11 -15.67
C TRP A 218 32.56 -1.65 -15.30
N ARG A 219 31.47 -1.00 -14.88
CA ARG A 219 31.45 0.33 -14.30
C ARG A 219 30.98 0.21 -12.85
N ARG A 220 31.71 0.80 -11.92
CA ARG A 220 31.22 0.96 -10.54
C ARG A 220 30.07 1.97 -10.53
N ILE A 221 28.95 1.60 -9.92
CA ILE A 221 27.72 2.42 -9.84
C ILE A 221 27.30 2.73 -8.40
N ALA A 222 28.04 2.23 -7.41
CA ALA A 222 27.92 2.69 -6.03
C ALA A 222 29.24 2.45 -5.28
N ASP A 223 29.61 3.42 -4.46
CA ASP A 223 30.63 3.31 -3.43
C ASP A 223 30.15 3.86 -2.07
N GLU A 224 31.09 4.09 -1.15
CA GLU A 224 30.82 4.60 0.20
C GLU A 224 30.26 6.03 0.24
N ASP A 225 30.46 6.83 -0.80
CA ASP A 225 29.88 8.18 -0.91
C ASP A 225 28.41 8.12 -1.37
N ASP A 226 28.03 7.07 -2.11
CA ASP A 226 26.66 6.87 -2.62
C ASP A 226 25.76 6.12 -1.64
N ILE A 227 26.30 5.07 -1.00
CA ILE A 227 25.57 4.14 -0.13
C ILE A 227 26.34 3.92 1.16
N GLU A 228 25.69 4.23 2.28
CA GLU A 228 26.21 3.92 3.61
C GLU A 228 26.18 2.40 3.89
N GLY A 229 27.37 1.81 4.05
CA GLY A 229 27.55 0.40 4.40
C GLY A 229 27.58 -0.54 3.19
N PHE A 230 27.69 -1.83 3.47
CA PHE A 230 27.78 -2.84 2.42
C PHE A 230 26.39 -3.20 1.88
N VAL A 231 26.36 -3.60 0.62
CA VAL A 231 25.14 -3.94 -0.13
C VAL A 231 24.97 -5.45 -0.14
N HIS A 232 23.75 -5.91 0.14
CA HIS A 232 23.39 -7.34 0.08
C HIS A 232 22.83 -7.70 -1.29
N ILE A 233 21.98 -6.84 -1.86
CA ILE A 233 21.26 -7.11 -3.11
C ILE A 233 20.99 -5.82 -3.89
N VAL A 234 20.96 -5.93 -5.22
CA VAL A 234 20.40 -4.91 -6.11
C VAL A 234 19.31 -5.56 -6.95
N ARG A 235 18.16 -4.90 -7.10
CA ARG A 235 17.04 -5.37 -7.91
C ARG A 235 16.66 -4.33 -8.95
N GLN A 236 16.61 -4.73 -10.22
CA GLN A 236 16.16 -3.88 -11.32
C GLN A 236 14.63 -3.98 -11.46
N ASP A 237 13.94 -2.86 -11.61
CA ASP A 237 12.52 -2.86 -11.94
C ASP A 237 12.28 -3.48 -13.34
N PRO A 238 11.26 -4.34 -13.55
CA PRO A 238 11.00 -4.96 -14.85
C PRO A 238 10.39 -4.03 -15.91
N ILE A 239 10.01 -2.80 -15.58
CA ILE A 239 9.30 -1.88 -16.50
C ILE A 239 10.12 -0.63 -16.80
N ALA A 240 10.77 -0.04 -15.80
CA ALA A 240 11.62 1.14 -15.94
C ALA A 240 13.10 0.78 -15.76
N GLU A 241 13.87 0.78 -16.86
CA GLU A 241 15.28 0.32 -16.88
C GLU A 241 16.18 1.01 -15.86
N GLY A 242 15.98 2.33 -15.67
CA GLY A 242 16.74 3.14 -14.73
C GLY A 242 16.34 2.98 -13.26
N LEU A 243 15.22 2.30 -12.95
CA LEU A 243 14.75 2.15 -11.58
C LEU A 243 15.42 0.95 -10.92
N LEU A 244 16.30 1.24 -9.96
CA LEU A 244 17.01 0.23 -9.17
C LEU A 244 16.67 0.38 -7.69
N PHE A 245 16.65 -0.75 -6.98
CA PHE A 245 16.56 -0.80 -5.53
C PHE A 245 17.76 -1.55 -4.97
N ALA A 246 18.37 -1.05 -3.90
CA ALA A 246 19.47 -1.71 -3.21
C ALA A 246 19.09 -2.02 -1.76
N GLY A 247 19.20 -3.29 -1.40
CA GLY A 247 19.09 -3.77 -0.02
C GLY A 247 20.45 -3.74 0.63
N THR A 248 20.59 -3.01 1.73
CA THR A 248 21.87 -2.73 2.40
C THR A 248 21.81 -3.14 3.86
N GLU A 249 22.96 -3.11 4.53
CA GLU A 249 23.02 -3.32 5.98
C GLU A 249 22.22 -2.28 6.78
N PHE A 250 22.08 -1.05 6.25
CA PHE A 250 21.47 0.07 6.96
C PHE A 250 20.19 0.61 6.31
N GLY A 251 19.48 -0.25 5.57
CA GLY A 251 18.15 0.02 5.03
C GLY A 251 18.05 -0.15 3.51
N LEU A 252 17.03 0.48 2.94
CA LEU A 252 16.71 0.44 1.50
C LEU A 252 17.24 1.72 0.83
N TYR A 253 17.87 1.56 -0.33
CA TYR A 253 18.19 2.66 -1.25
C TYR A 253 17.47 2.46 -2.59
N MET A 254 17.26 3.55 -3.31
CA MET A 254 16.73 3.52 -4.67
C MET A 254 17.52 4.46 -5.59
N SER A 255 17.51 4.15 -6.88
CA SER A 255 18.04 5.00 -7.95
C SER A 255 16.97 5.11 -9.05
N LEU A 256 16.80 6.32 -9.60
CA LEU A 256 15.89 6.59 -10.73
C LEU A 256 16.65 6.73 -12.06
N ASN A 257 17.98 6.58 -12.07
CA ASN A 257 18.84 6.84 -13.22
C ASN A 257 19.88 5.74 -13.46
N GLY A 258 19.55 4.50 -13.07
CA GLY A 258 20.36 3.31 -13.38
C GLY A 258 21.63 3.21 -12.55
N GLY A 259 21.63 3.81 -11.34
CA GLY A 259 22.74 3.81 -10.40
C GLY A 259 23.74 4.94 -10.63
N GLU A 260 23.34 6.05 -11.26
CA GLU A 260 24.18 7.25 -11.29
C GLU A 260 24.07 8.03 -9.98
N ASP A 261 22.87 8.07 -9.39
CA ASP A 261 22.63 8.62 -8.05
C ASP A 261 21.77 7.65 -7.22
N TRP A 262 22.01 7.62 -5.92
CA TRP A 262 21.27 6.81 -4.96
C TRP A 262 20.64 7.65 -3.85
N VAL A 263 19.42 7.31 -3.47
CA VAL A 263 18.68 7.97 -2.39
C VAL A 263 18.25 6.93 -1.37
N LYS A 264 18.56 7.18 -0.09
CA LYS A 264 18.12 6.34 1.03
C LYS A 264 16.62 6.50 1.25
N TRP A 265 15.90 5.38 1.31
CA TRP A 265 14.48 5.36 1.64
C TRP A 265 14.30 5.46 3.17
N THR A 266 13.71 6.57 3.64
CA THR A 266 13.56 6.86 5.08
C THR A 266 12.11 6.82 5.57
N ASN A 267 11.14 6.53 4.69
CA ASN A 267 9.72 6.55 5.04
C ASN A 267 9.18 5.15 5.36
N GLY A 268 8.90 4.87 6.63
CA GLY A 268 8.26 3.63 7.07
C GLY A 268 9.19 2.39 7.14
N ILE A 269 10.42 2.48 6.60
CA ILE A 269 11.44 1.44 6.70
C ILE A 269 12.53 1.92 7.68
N PRO A 270 12.77 1.20 8.80
CA PRO A 270 13.83 1.56 9.74
C PRO A 270 15.23 1.24 9.18
N ALA A 271 16.28 1.73 9.85
CA ALA A 271 17.64 1.27 9.59
C ALA A 271 17.79 -0.20 10.05
N VAL A 272 17.61 -1.13 9.12
CA VAL A 272 17.66 -2.58 9.32
C VAL A 272 18.31 -3.24 8.09
N PRO A 273 19.02 -4.36 8.24
CA PRO A 273 19.54 -5.07 7.09
C PRO A 273 18.43 -5.56 6.16
N VAL A 274 18.55 -5.25 4.87
CA VAL A 274 17.63 -5.67 3.81
C VAL A 274 18.34 -6.73 2.97
N TYR A 275 17.91 -7.98 3.09
CA TYR A 275 18.57 -9.14 2.47
C TYR A 275 17.99 -9.54 1.12
N ASP A 276 16.71 -9.23 0.87
CA ASP A 276 16.08 -9.55 -0.41
C ASP A 276 14.99 -8.52 -0.75
N LEU A 277 14.77 -8.37 -2.05
CA LEU A 277 13.84 -7.44 -2.66
C LEU A 277 13.10 -8.13 -3.80
N LEU A 278 11.78 -8.02 -3.82
CA LEU A 278 10.94 -8.52 -4.89
C LEU A 278 10.01 -7.42 -5.40
N VAL A 279 10.10 -7.12 -6.70
CA VAL A 279 9.09 -6.32 -7.38
C VAL A 279 7.96 -7.25 -7.83
N HIS A 280 6.78 -7.11 -7.22
CA HIS A 280 5.64 -7.96 -7.54
C HIS A 280 5.00 -7.51 -8.86
N HIS A 281 5.06 -8.34 -9.90
CA HIS A 281 4.65 -7.96 -11.26
C HIS A 281 3.18 -7.52 -11.36
N ARG A 282 2.26 -8.25 -10.72
CA ARG A 282 0.81 -7.97 -10.77
C ARG A 282 0.43 -6.70 -10.01
N ASP A 283 0.81 -6.63 -8.75
CA ASP A 283 0.37 -5.58 -7.82
C ASP A 283 1.24 -4.31 -7.91
N HIS A 284 2.41 -4.40 -8.56
CA HIS A 284 3.39 -3.33 -8.64
C HIS A 284 3.91 -2.86 -7.27
N ASP A 285 3.95 -3.75 -6.29
CA ASP A 285 4.50 -3.47 -4.97
C ASP A 285 5.99 -3.87 -4.91
N LEU A 286 6.76 -3.20 -4.05
CA LEU A 286 8.10 -3.66 -3.67
C LEU A 286 8.02 -4.35 -2.30
N VAL A 287 8.26 -5.65 -2.28
CA VAL A 287 8.37 -6.45 -1.06
C VAL A 287 9.82 -6.44 -0.59
N VAL A 288 10.01 -6.07 0.67
CA VAL A 288 11.32 -5.86 1.29
C VAL A 288 11.50 -6.86 2.44
N ALA A 289 12.44 -7.78 2.27
CA ALA A 289 12.78 -8.77 3.28
C ALA A 289 13.91 -8.27 4.18
N THR A 290 13.59 -8.05 5.46
CA THR A 290 14.55 -7.54 6.44
C THR A 290 15.02 -8.64 7.38
N HIS A 291 16.22 -8.47 7.95
CA HIS A 291 16.69 -9.32 9.03
C HIS A 291 16.28 -8.75 10.39
N GLY A 292 15.41 -9.48 11.10
CA GLY A 292 15.04 -9.16 12.48
C GLY A 292 13.86 -8.20 12.66
N ARG A 293 13.27 -7.62 11.60
CA ARG A 293 12.11 -6.69 11.70
C ARG A 293 10.95 -6.95 10.72
N ALA A 294 10.74 -8.21 10.33
CA ALA A 294 9.64 -8.68 9.47
C ALA A 294 9.75 -8.25 7.98
N LEU A 295 8.67 -8.46 7.23
CA LEU A 295 8.53 -8.08 5.82
C LEU A 295 7.83 -6.72 5.73
N TYR A 296 8.35 -5.85 4.87
CA TYR A 296 7.71 -4.58 4.54
C TYR A 296 7.22 -4.62 3.09
N VAL A 297 6.13 -3.92 2.81
CA VAL A 297 5.59 -3.77 1.45
C VAL A 297 5.47 -2.28 1.18
N ILE A 298 6.19 -1.79 0.19
CA ILE A 298 5.95 -0.47 -0.38
C ILE A 298 4.90 -0.67 -1.46
N ASP A 299 3.67 -0.29 -1.13
CA ASP A 299 2.54 -0.37 -2.06
C ASP A 299 2.82 0.49 -3.29
N ASP A 300 2.55 -0.03 -4.48
CA ASP A 300 2.52 0.69 -5.76
C ASP A 300 3.73 1.59 -6.06
N ILE A 301 4.73 1.02 -6.74
CA ILE A 301 5.93 1.73 -7.20
C ILE A 301 5.79 2.38 -8.57
N ARG A 302 4.60 2.37 -9.20
CA ARG A 302 4.40 3.02 -10.52
C ARG A 302 4.76 4.52 -10.54
N PRO A 303 4.50 5.32 -9.49
CA PRO A 303 4.98 6.71 -9.46
C PRO A 303 6.49 6.82 -9.64
N LEU A 304 7.28 5.90 -9.06
CA LEU A 304 8.73 5.87 -9.24
C LEU A 304 9.13 5.49 -10.67
N ARG A 305 8.39 4.57 -11.29
CA ARG A 305 8.58 4.22 -12.71
C ARG A 305 8.28 5.40 -13.62
N GLU A 306 7.19 6.14 -13.36
CA GLU A 306 6.85 7.33 -14.14
C GLU A 306 7.93 8.40 -14.04
N LEU A 307 8.45 8.67 -12.83
CA LEU A 307 9.55 9.63 -12.64
C LEU A 307 10.84 9.18 -13.34
N THR A 308 11.12 7.88 -13.33
CA THR A 308 12.27 7.29 -14.04
C THR A 308 12.14 7.43 -15.56
N LEU A 309 10.94 7.15 -16.10
CA LEU A 309 10.67 7.19 -17.54
C LEU A 309 10.44 8.61 -18.06
N ASN A 310 10.01 9.53 -17.20
CA ASN A 310 9.68 10.92 -17.53
C ASN A 310 10.31 11.89 -16.51
N PRO A 311 11.62 12.17 -16.59
CA PRO A 311 12.31 13.03 -15.61
C PRO A 311 11.71 14.43 -15.45
N TRP A 312 11.12 15.00 -16.51
CA TRP A 312 10.46 16.31 -16.46
C TRP A 312 9.27 16.35 -15.48
N ALA A 313 8.66 15.21 -15.16
CA ALA A 313 7.59 15.12 -14.14
C ALA A 313 8.10 15.53 -12.75
N ALA A 314 9.39 15.32 -12.47
CA ALA A 314 10.02 15.79 -11.25
C ALA A 314 10.19 17.32 -11.22
N GLU A 315 10.08 18.01 -12.36
CA GLU A 315 10.30 19.45 -12.51
C GLU A 315 9.01 20.26 -12.75
N SER A 316 7.84 19.60 -12.82
CA SER A 316 6.58 20.24 -13.21
C SER A 316 5.87 21.04 -12.11
N GLY A 317 6.48 21.20 -10.94
CA GLY A 317 5.90 21.82 -9.75
C GLY A 317 4.91 20.91 -9.01
N LEU A 318 3.90 20.39 -9.73
CA LEU A 318 2.93 19.41 -9.25
C LEU A 318 2.63 18.39 -10.35
N TYR A 319 2.71 17.10 -10.02
CA TYR A 319 2.48 16.02 -10.98
C TYR A 319 1.66 14.88 -10.35
N LEU A 320 0.46 14.63 -10.87
CA LEU A 320 -0.33 13.45 -10.52
C LEU A 320 0.13 12.26 -11.36
N SER A 321 0.63 11.21 -10.70
CA SER A 321 0.91 9.93 -11.35
C SER A 321 -0.37 9.24 -11.78
N GLU A 322 -0.30 8.38 -12.79
CA GLU A 322 -1.44 7.57 -13.22
C GLU A 322 -1.93 6.69 -12.05
N PRO A 323 -3.18 6.91 -11.58
CA PRO A 323 -3.65 6.19 -10.42
C PRO A 323 -3.99 4.72 -10.78
N PRO A 324 -3.76 3.75 -9.87
CA PRO A 324 -4.32 2.41 -10.01
C PRO A 324 -5.81 2.43 -10.32
N PRO A 325 -6.31 1.44 -11.09
CA PRO A 325 -7.71 1.09 -11.03
C PRO A 325 -8.13 0.88 -9.57
N ALA A 326 -9.18 1.58 -9.16
CA ALA A 326 -9.75 1.44 -7.83
C ALA A 326 -10.90 0.44 -7.86
N TYR A 327 -11.14 -0.22 -6.73
CA TYR A 327 -12.20 -1.22 -6.61
C TYR A 327 -13.09 -0.87 -5.44
N LEU A 328 -14.40 -0.91 -5.68
CA LEU A 328 -15.45 -0.90 -4.65
C LEU A 328 -15.43 -2.25 -3.92
N HIS A 329 -14.34 -2.52 -3.20
CA HIS A 329 -14.07 -3.79 -2.56
C HIS A 329 -14.78 -3.87 -1.21
N HIS A 330 -15.35 -5.03 -0.94
CA HIS A 330 -15.93 -5.30 0.37
C HIS A 330 -14.98 -6.14 1.21
N ILE A 331 -14.72 -5.67 2.43
CA ILE A 331 -13.82 -6.35 3.36
C ILE A 331 -14.65 -7.37 4.13
N ALA A 332 -14.44 -8.65 3.80
CA ALA A 332 -15.00 -9.74 4.57
C ALA A 332 -14.36 -9.79 5.96
N GLN A 333 -15.12 -10.29 6.94
CA GLN A 333 -14.55 -10.61 8.24
C GLN A 333 -13.48 -11.69 8.06
N SER A 334 -12.31 -11.43 8.62
CA SER A 334 -11.18 -12.36 8.58
C SER A 334 -11.49 -13.59 9.44
N ASP A 335 -11.25 -14.79 8.87
CA ASP A 335 -11.33 -16.08 9.56
C ASP A 335 -10.44 -16.14 10.83
N GLY A 336 -10.64 -17.17 11.64
CA GLY A 336 -9.93 -17.36 12.90
C GLY A 336 -10.64 -16.70 14.08
N TYR A 337 -9.88 -16.07 14.98
CA TYR A 337 -10.47 -15.57 16.23
C TYR A 337 -11.19 -14.24 16.03
N HIS A 338 -12.45 -14.19 16.48
CA HIS A 338 -13.27 -12.98 16.43
C HIS A 338 -12.78 -11.89 17.40
N PHE A 339 -12.27 -12.28 18.57
CA PHE A 339 -11.78 -11.37 19.61
C PHE A 339 -10.39 -11.81 20.08
N PRO A 340 -9.31 -11.27 19.49
CA PRO A 340 -7.93 -11.70 19.76
C PRO A 340 -7.39 -11.38 21.16
N ALA A 341 -8.01 -10.43 21.86
CA ALA A 341 -7.37 -9.68 22.95
C ALA A 341 -5.94 -9.25 22.56
N ASP A 342 -4.99 -9.25 23.49
CA ASP A 342 -3.62 -8.75 23.28
C ASP A 342 -2.67 -9.75 22.60
N ALA A 343 -3.14 -10.94 22.23
CA ALA A 343 -2.27 -12.04 21.81
C ALA A 343 -1.98 -12.09 20.30
N MET A 344 -2.58 -11.22 19.48
CA MET A 344 -2.36 -11.24 18.03
C MET A 344 -1.56 -10.07 17.52
N PHE A 345 -0.48 -10.41 16.82
CA PHE A 345 0.12 -9.50 15.88
C PHE A 345 -0.72 -9.43 14.61
N HIS A 346 -0.94 -8.22 14.12
CA HIS A 346 -1.56 -7.94 12.83
C HIS A 346 -0.75 -6.88 12.10
N GLY A 347 -0.45 -7.13 10.84
CA GLY A 347 0.10 -6.10 9.96
C GLY A 347 -0.94 -5.02 9.66
N SER A 348 -0.46 -3.82 9.35
CA SER A 348 -1.28 -2.77 8.76
C SER A 348 -1.95 -3.28 7.48
N THR A 349 -3.21 -2.92 7.26
CA THR A 349 -3.88 -3.18 5.98
C THR A 349 -3.55 -2.03 5.04
N LYS A 350 -3.42 -2.31 3.73
CA LYS A 350 -3.43 -1.29 2.69
C LYS A 350 -4.64 -0.37 2.87
N THR A 351 -4.44 0.94 2.73
CA THR A 351 -5.52 1.92 2.85
C THR A 351 -6.59 1.64 1.79
N PRO A 352 -7.87 1.48 2.16
CA PRO A 352 -8.96 1.28 1.20
C PRO A 352 -9.14 2.47 0.26
N GLY A 353 -9.66 2.22 -0.93
CA GLY A 353 -10.07 3.25 -1.89
C GLY A 353 -9.16 3.36 -3.11
N ALA A 354 -9.22 4.51 -3.79
CA ALA A 354 -8.32 4.87 -4.88
C ALA A 354 -7.04 5.49 -4.32
N LEU A 355 -5.91 4.80 -4.51
CA LEU A 355 -4.61 5.31 -4.12
C LEU A 355 -4.15 6.38 -5.11
N LEU A 356 -3.98 7.61 -4.64
CA LEU A 356 -3.54 8.74 -5.46
C LEU A 356 -2.13 9.13 -5.02
N SER A 357 -1.17 9.02 -5.94
CA SER A 357 0.22 9.38 -5.69
C SER A 357 0.61 10.56 -6.59
N TYR A 358 1.32 11.53 -6.04
CA TYR A 358 1.72 12.73 -6.77
C TYR A 358 3.05 13.27 -6.28
N TRP A 359 3.77 13.93 -7.18
CA TRP A 359 5.05 14.56 -6.91
C TRP A 359 4.87 16.07 -6.75
N VAL A 360 5.53 16.64 -5.75
CA VAL A 360 5.59 18.08 -5.50
C VAL A 360 7.05 18.52 -5.59
N SER A 361 7.37 19.44 -6.48
CA SER A 361 8.74 19.94 -6.70
C SER A 361 8.91 21.45 -6.61
N ALA A 362 7.82 22.18 -6.46
CA ALA A 362 7.84 23.61 -6.14
C ALA A 362 7.21 23.82 -4.77
N GLU A 363 7.63 24.88 -4.06
CA GLU A 363 6.94 25.32 -2.85
C GLU A 363 5.44 25.50 -3.12
N GLN A 364 4.63 25.00 -2.21
CA GLN A 364 3.19 25.05 -2.24
C GLN A 364 2.68 25.81 -1.01
N GLU A 365 1.39 26.12 -0.99
CA GLU A 365 0.68 26.41 0.27
C GLU A 365 0.69 25.17 1.19
N ASP A 366 0.09 25.28 2.38
CA ASP A 366 0.11 24.20 3.39
C ASP A 366 -0.51 22.87 2.93
N SER A 367 -1.25 22.85 1.81
CA SER A 367 -1.90 21.67 1.25
C SER A 367 -2.12 21.73 -0.27
N VAL A 368 -2.37 20.56 -0.88
CA VAL A 368 -2.80 20.41 -2.28
C VAL A 368 -4.28 20.05 -2.31
N THR A 369 -5.08 20.79 -3.07
CA THR A 369 -6.49 20.48 -3.25
C THR A 369 -6.66 19.39 -4.31
N ILE A 370 -7.41 18.35 -3.97
CA ILE A 370 -7.70 17.21 -4.82
C ILE A 370 -9.20 17.17 -5.06
N GLN A 371 -9.58 17.20 -6.34
CA GLN A 371 -10.96 17.09 -6.78
C GLN A 371 -11.13 15.82 -7.61
N VAL A 372 -12.23 15.12 -7.38
CA VAL A 372 -12.67 14.03 -8.24
C VAL A 372 -13.93 14.46 -8.97
N LEU A 373 -13.89 14.33 -10.29
CA LEU A 373 -14.95 14.70 -11.20
C LEU A 373 -15.55 13.45 -11.84
N ASP A 374 -16.87 13.42 -11.98
CA ASP A 374 -17.56 12.37 -12.75
C ASP A 374 -17.43 12.59 -14.27
N PHE A 375 -18.17 11.81 -15.05
CA PHE A 375 -18.14 11.86 -16.51
C PHE A 375 -18.76 13.15 -17.11
N ASP A 376 -19.53 13.89 -16.32
CA ASP A 376 -20.17 15.17 -16.70
C ASP A 376 -19.34 16.38 -16.19
N ASP A 377 -18.08 16.17 -15.78
CA ASP A 377 -17.20 17.16 -15.17
C ASP A 377 -17.74 17.78 -13.87
N LYS A 378 -18.69 17.11 -13.20
CA LYS A 378 -19.18 17.55 -11.89
C LYS A 378 -18.23 17.05 -10.81
N VAL A 379 -17.80 17.96 -9.93
CA VAL A 379 -17.03 17.59 -8.74
C VAL A 379 -17.93 16.76 -7.81
N VAL A 380 -17.57 15.49 -7.63
CA VAL A 380 -18.25 14.58 -6.70
C VAL A 380 -17.56 14.53 -5.35
N ARG A 381 -16.25 14.83 -5.30
CA ARG A 381 -15.44 14.80 -4.07
C ARG A 381 -14.34 15.86 -4.12
N SER A 382 -14.14 16.57 -3.02
CA SER A 382 -13.05 17.53 -2.82
C SER A 382 -12.40 17.33 -1.45
N PHE A 383 -11.07 17.21 -1.39
CA PHE A 383 -10.33 17.07 -0.13
C PHE A 383 -8.88 17.56 -0.26
N GLN A 384 -8.20 17.71 0.87
CA GLN A 384 -6.81 18.17 0.92
C GLN A 384 -5.83 17.00 0.99
N GLY A 385 -4.70 17.15 0.29
CA GLY A 385 -3.52 16.31 0.36
C GLY A 385 -2.33 17.08 0.93
N SER A 386 -1.28 16.36 1.32
CA SER A 386 -0.03 16.98 1.77
C SER A 386 0.69 17.70 0.64
N ALA A 387 1.40 18.77 0.99
CA ALA A 387 2.22 19.54 0.06
C ALA A 387 3.73 19.40 0.35
N HIS A 388 4.16 18.30 1.00
CA HIS A 388 5.58 18.05 1.23
C HIS A 388 6.34 17.92 -0.09
N LEU A 389 7.57 18.42 -0.16
CA LEU A 389 8.42 18.22 -1.33
C LEU A 389 8.70 16.72 -1.54
N GLY A 390 8.65 16.28 -2.80
CA GLY A 390 8.82 14.90 -3.22
C GLY A 390 7.50 14.15 -3.41
N LEU A 391 7.56 12.82 -3.21
CA LEU A 391 6.42 11.92 -3.43
C LEU A 391 5.44 11.98 -2.26
N ASN A 392 4.19 12.28 -2.57
CA ASN A 392 3.06 12.29 -1.65
C ASN A 392 2.02 11.26 -2.07
N ARG A 393 1.21 10.85 -1.10
CA ARG A 393 0.16 9.87 -1.31
C ARG A 393 -1.04 10.12 -0.42
N VAL A 394 -2.22 9.92 -0.97
CA VAL A 394 -3.50 9.96 -0.26
C VAL A 394 -4.44 8.93 -0.86
N SER A 395 -5.46 8.50 -0.11
CA SER A 395 -6.50 7.61 -0.65
C SER A 395 -7.83 8.33 -0.71
N TRP A 396 -8.50 8.26 -1.85
CA TRP A 396 -9.92 8.59 -1.94
C TRP A 396 -10.74 7.36 -1.59
N ASP A 397 -11.60 7.47 -0.58
CA ASP A 397 -12.45 6.38 -0.08
C ASP A 397 -13.60 5.97 -1.00
N LEU A 398 -13.61 6.46 -2.25
CA LEU A 398 -14.60 6.19 -3.30
C LEU A 398 -15.99 6.70 -2.93
N ARG A 399 -16.05 7.77 -2.15
CA ARG A 399 -17.30 8.42 -1.73
C ARG A 399 -17.38 9.86 -2.22
N GLU A 400 -18.61 10.27 -2.48
CA GLU A 400 -18.92 11.67 -2.74
C GLU A 400 -18.76 12.51 -1.47
N ASP A 401 -18.73 13.83 -1.61
CA ASP A 401 -18.93 14.73 -0.50
C ASP A 401 -20.34 14.62 0.09
N LEU A 402 -20.44 14.91 1.38
CA LEU A 402 -21.73 15.07 2.03
C LEU A 402 -22.43 16.33 1.50
N PRO A 403 -23.77 16.41 1.56
CA PRO A 403 -24.48 17.67 1.43
C PRO A 403 -23.88 18.76 2.33
N GLU A 404 -23.80 20.01 1.84
CA GLU A 404 -23.10 21.13 2.50
C GLU A 404 -23.55 21.35 3.95
N ILE A 405 -24.86 21.34 4.22
CA ILE A 405 -25.41 21.46 5.58
C ILE A 405 -24.89 20.38 6.52
N LEU A 406 -24.69 19.15 6.02
CA LEU A 406 -24.14 18.05 6.83
C LEU A 406 -22.63 18.22 7.03
N GLN A 407 -21.93 18.97 6.18
CA GLN A 407 -20.53 19.32 6.41
C GLN A 407 -20.41 20.40 7.49
N GLU A 408 -21.28 21.42 7.49
CA GLU A 408 -21.26 22.55 8.43
C GLU A 408 -21.68 22.18 9.86
N VAL A 409 -22.60 21.21 10.01
CA VAL A 409 -23.04 20.72 11.33
C VAL A 409 -22.03 19.70 11.92
N SER A 410 -21.14 19.15 11.09
CA SER A 410 -20.16 18.12 11.47
C SER A 410 -18.74 18.55 11.93
N PRO A 411 -18.30 19.83 12.00
CA PRO A 411 -16.90 20.11 12.36
C PRO A 411 -16.59 19.91 13.85
N GLU A 412 -17.55 20.10 14.77
CA GLU A 412 -17.27 20.18 16.22
C GLU A 412 -18.21 19.38 17.14
N ALA A 413 -19.13 18.56 16.60
CA ALA A 413 -19.97 17.69 17.44
C ALA A 413 -19.21 16.44 17.91
N GLY A 414 -18.20 16.63 18.77
CA GLY A 414 -17.53 15.60 19.57
C GLY A 414 -18.43 14.93 20.62
N GLY A 415 -19.70 14.69 20.30
CA GLY A 415 -20.73 14.13 21.19
C GLY A 415 -21.70 13.15 20.53
N LEU A 416 -21.65 12.96 19.21
CA LEU A 416 -22.42 11.92 18.51
C LEU A 416 -21.44 10.80 18.12
N GLY A 417 -21.57 9.64 18.77
CA GLY A 417 -20.63 8.51 18.71
C GLY A 417 -20.41 7.89 17.30
N PRO A 418 -19.79 6.71 17.22
CA PRO A 418 -19.43 6.08 15.94
C PRO A 418 -20.67 5.86 15.05
N GLY A 419 -20.73 6.53 13.88
CA GLY A 419 -21.85 6.38 12.94
C GLY A 419 -22.27 7.60 12.11
N LEU A 420 -21.43 8.65 11.96
CA LEU A 420 -21.75 9.75 11.03
C LEU A 420 -22.03 9.20 9.61
N PRO A 421 -23.04 9.73 8.90
CA PRO A 421 -23.26 9.37 7.50
C PRO A 421 -21.99 9.72 6.71
N ARG A 422 -21.50 8.75 5.94
CA ARG A 422 -20.48 9.01 4.92
C ARG A 422 -21.18 9.39 3.63
N GLY A 423 -20.50 10.13 2.76
CA GLY A 423 -21.03 10.38 1.42
C GLY A 423 -21.34 9.09 0.67
N ALA A 424 -22.22 9.20 -0.33
CA ALA A 424 -22.63 8.07 -1.14
C ALA A 424 -21.39 7.43 -1.80
N GLU A 425 -21.33 6.11 -1.78
CA GLU A 425 -20.32 5.39 -2.56
C GLU A 425 -20.59 5.61 -4.04
N VAL A 426 -19.56 5.95 -4.80
CA VAL A 426 -19.72 6.26 -6.23
C VAL A 426 -20.03 5.02 -7.05
N LEU A 427 -20.63 5.20 -8.22
CA LEU A 427 -20.87 4.10 -9.16
C LEU A 427 -19.57 3.69 -9.87
N PRO A 428 -19.41 2.40 -10.26
CA PRO A 428 -18.32 2.01 -11.15
C PRO A 428 -18.35 2.81 -12.44
N GLY A 429 -17.18 3.24 -12.91
CA GLY A 429 -17.07 4.11 -14.07
C GLY A 429 -15.75 4.84 -14.14
N ARG A 430 -15.69 5.78 -15.07
CA ARG A 430 -14.53 6.63 -15.30
C ARG A 430 -14.70 7.96 -14.57
N TYR A 431 -13.67 8.35 -13.83
CA TYR A 431 -13.57 9.62 -13.11
C TYR A 431 -12.31 10.38 -13.55
N THR A 432 -12.29 11.68 -13.30
CA THR A 432 -11.09 12.52 -13.47
C THR A 432 -10.64 13.01 -12.11
N VAL A 433 -9.41 12.69 -11.73
CA VAL A 433 -8.75 13.23 -10.55
C VAL A 433 -7.95 14.44 -10.97
N ARG A 434 -8.19 15.57 -10.29
CA ARG A 434 -7.56 16.86 -10.55
C ARG A 434 -6.90 17.39 -9.29
N LEU A 435 -5.61 17.66 -9.39
CA LEU A 435 -4.80 18.29 -8.35
C LEU A 435 -4.61 19.77 -8.66
N ARG A 436 -4.66 20.60 -7.61
CA ARG A 436 -4.44 22.05 -7.64
C ARG A 436 -3.60 22.47 -6.42
N GLY A 437 -2.54 23.22 -6.65
CA GLY A 437 -1.71 23.81 -5.60
C GLY A 437 -0.66 24.75 -6.20
N GLY A 438 -0.37 25.87 -5.52
CA GLY A 438 0.75 26.76 -5.90
C GLY A 438 0.67 27.32 -7.33
N GLY A 439 -0.52 27.44 -7.90
CA GLY A 439 -0.73 27.84 -9.31
C GLY A 439 -0.56 26.72 -10.35
N TYR A 440 -0.20 25.50 -9.90
CA TYR A 440 -0.06 24.32 -10.74
C TYR A 440 -1.37 23.51 -10.78
N LEU A 441 -1.57 22.81 -11.89
CA LEU A 441 -2.69 21.92 -12.14
C LEU A 441 -2.18 20.63 -12.78
N SER A 442 -2.63 19.48 -12.27
CA SER A 442 -2.38 18.19 -12.90
C SER A 442 -3.64 17.32 -12.82
N ASP A 443 -4.01 16.67 -13.92
CA ASP A 443 -5.15 15.75 -13.96
C ASP A 443 -4.82 14.39 -14.58
N ARG A 444 -5.52 13.37 -14.11
CA ARG A 444 -5.46 11.99 -14.63
C ARG A 444 -6.83 11.37 -14.58
N THR A 445 -7.07 10.45 -15.51
CA THR A 445 -8.24 9.57 -15.47
C THR A 445 -8.02 8.49 -14.41
N LEU A 446 -9.08 8.15 -13.69
CA LEU A 446 -9.16 7.05 -12.74
C LEU A 446 -10.33 6.13 -13.14
N GLU A 447 -10.08 4.84 -13.22
CA GLU A 447 -11.14 3.84 -13.37
C GLU A 447 -11.55 3.28 -12.00
N VAL A 448 -12.86 3.26 -11.75
CA VAL A 448 -13.47 2.61 -10.58
C VAL A 448 -14.22 1.38 -11.05
N HIS A 449 -13.78 0.21 -10.59
CA HIS A 449 -14.36 -1.08 -10.92
C HIS A 449 -15.23 -1.61 -9.77
N PRO A 450 -16.25 -2.42 -10.06
CA PRO A 450 -16.95 -3.17 -9.02
C PRO A 450 -16.02 -4.22 -8.40
N ASP A 451 -16.38 -4.74 -7.22
CA ASP A 451 -15.71 -5.92 -6.67
C ASP A 451 -15.77 -7.11 -7.65
N PRO A 452 -14.62 -7.62 -8.15
CA PRO A 452 -14.61 -8.66 -9.18
C PRO A 452 -15.09 -10.03 -8.68
N ARG A 453 -15.31 -10.19 -7.37
CA ARG A 453 -15.77 -11.44 -6.77
C ARG A 453 -17.30 -11.59 -6.78
N VAL A 454 -18.03 -10.51 -7.07
CA VAL A 454 -19.50 -10.48 -7.04
C VAL A 454 -20.08 -9.83 -8.31
N GLU A 455 -20.97 -10.55 -8.98
CA GLU A 455 -21.68 -10.03 -10.15
C GLU A 455 -23.00 -9.36 -9.71
N ILE A 456 -23.08 -8.06 -9.93
CA ILE A 456 -24.25 -7.25 -9.56
C ILE A 456 -24.62 -6.36 -10.74
N PRO A 457 -25.85 -6.47 -11.27
CA PRO A 457 -26.33 -5.62 -12.35
C PRO A 457 -26.19 -4.14 -12.03
N MET A 458 -25.82 -3.33 -13.03
CA MET A 458 -25.70 -1.88 -12.87
C MET A 458 -27.02 -1.24 -12.37
N ILE A 459 -28.17 -1.78 -12.78
CA ILE A 459 -29.49 -1.29 -12.33
C ILE A 459 -29.67 -1.40 -10.81
N ASP A 460 -29.16 -2.47 -10.20
CA ASP A 460 -29.26 -2.67 -8.74
C ASP A 460 -28.32 -1.73 -7.99
N ARG A 461 -27.13 -1.48 -8.55
CA ARG A 461 -26.18 -0.49 -8.02
C ARG A 461 -26.77 0.92 -8.07
N ILE A 462 -27.40 1.28 -9.19
CA ILE A 462 -28.10 2.56 -9.34
C ILE A 462 -29.24 2.68 -8.33
N ALA A 463 -30.05 1.63 -8.15
CA ALA A 463 -31.15 1.64 -7.18
C ALA A 463 -30.66 1.87 -5.75
N LYS A 464 -29.58 1.19 -5.34
CA LYS A 464 -28.92 1.42 -4.05
C LYS A 464 -28.35 2.83 -3.95
N TYR A 465 -27.59 3.27 -4.95
CA TYR A 465 -26.98 4.60 -4.99
C TYR A 465 -28.03 5.70 -4.82
N MET A 466 -29.13 5.64 -5.57
CA MET A 466 -30.24 6.58 -5.46
C MET A 466 -30.88 6.56 -4.06
N ALA A 467 -31.13 5.37 -3.49
CA ALA A 467 -31.69 5.27 -2.15
C ALA A 467 -30.76 5.88 -1.07
N VAL A 468 -29.44 5.68 -1.19
CA VAL A 468 -28.46 6.31 -0.29
C VAL A 468 -28.42 7.83 -0.49
N LYS A 469 -28.51 8.33 -1.73
CA LYS A 469 -28.60 9.77 -1.99
C LYS A 469 -29.86 10.40 -1.39
N THR A 470 -31.02 9.75 -1.54
CA THR A 470 -32.27 10.18 -0.89
C THR A 470 -32.14 10.17 0.63
N SER A 471 -31.54 9.12 1.19
CA SER A 471 -31.25 9.04 2.64
C SER A 471 -30.42 10.23 3.14
N LEU A 472 -29.35 10.58 2.42
CA LEU A 472 -28.50 11.73 2.76
C LEU A 472 -29.24 13.07 2.64
N ASP A 473 -30.12 13.21 1.66
CA ASP A 473 -30.97 14.39 1.50
C ASP A 473 -31.96 14.53 2.68
N LEU A 474 -32.61 13.43 3.08
CA LEU A 474 -33.50 13.42 4.25
C LEU A 474 -32.73 13.76 5.54
N GLU A 475 -31.54 13.18 5.73
CA GLU A 475 -30.68 13.50 6.87
C GLU A 475 -30.26 14.99 6.87
N ALA A 476 -29.94 15.54 5.69
CA ALA A 476 -29.64 16.96 5.53
C ALA A 476 -30.85 17.83 5.92
N ARG A 477 -32.04 17.51 5.43
CA ARG A 477 -33.30 18.21 5.76
C ARG A 477 -33.61 18.15 7.27
N VAL A 478 -33.43 16.99 7.90
CA VAL A 478 -33.54 16.83 9.36
C VAL A 478 -32.55 17.75 10.08
N GLY A 479 -31.30 17.80 9.63
CA GLY A 479 -30.29 18.73 10.14
C GLY A 479 -30.69 20.19 10.00
N MET A 480 -31.26 20.59 8.85
CA MET A 480 -31.77 21.95 8.64
C MET A 480 -32.89 22.28 9.63
N LEU A 481 -33.87 21.39 9.77
CA LEU A 481 -34.99 21.56 10.70
C LEU A 481 -34.50 21.71 12.14
N ALA A 482 -33.57 20.87 12.57
CA ALA A 482 -32.95 20.96 13.89
C ALA A 482 -32.21 22.30 14.09
N ALA A 483 -31.45 22.75 13.09
CA ALA A 483 -30.75 24.04 13.14
C ALA A 483 -31.73 25.23 13.17
N VAL A 484 -32.89 25.13 12.51
CA VAL A 484 -33.94 26.15 12.61
C VAL A 484 -34.57 26.16 14.00
N VAL A 485 -34.95 25.00 14.53
CA VAL A 485 -35.49 24.86 15.90
C VAL A 485 -34.53 25.49 16.91
N GLN A 486 -33.25 25.13 16.83
CA GLN A 486 -32.21 25.64 17.72
C GLN A 486 -32.08 27.16 17.64
N ARG A 487 -32.06 27.74 16.44
CA ARG A 487 -31.98 29.20 16.27
C ARG A 487 -33.20 29.93 16.82
N VAL A 488 -34.40 29.35 16.71
CA VAL A 488 -35.61 29.91 17.33
C VAL A 488 -35.49 29.89 18.85
N LEU A 489 -35.03 28.78 19.44
CA LEU A 489 -34.81 28.67 20.88
C LEU A 489 -33.80 29.72 21.37
N GLU A 490 -32.63 29.81 20.71
CA GLU A 490 -31.58 30.79 21.00
C GLU A 490 -32.09 32.24 20.87
N GLY A 491 -32.90 32.52 19.85
CA GLY A 491 -33.53 33.83 19.68
C GLY A 491 -34.47 34.19 20.84
N VAL A 492 -35.26 33.22 21.32
CA VAL A 492 -36.13 33.44 22.49
C VAL A 492 -35.30 33.57 23.77
N ASP A 493 -34.27 32.74 23.97
CA ASP A 493 -33.33 32.84 25.09
C ASP A 493 -32.64 34.21 25.15
N GLY A 494 -32.16 34.71 24.01
CA GLY A 494 -31.52 36.02 23.92
C GLY A 494 -32.47 37.16 24.30
N VAL A 495 -33.76 37.06 23.97
CA VAL A 495 -34.77 38.03 24.42
C VAL A 495 -34.97 37.94 25.93
N GLU A 496 -35.04 36.74 26.52
CA GLU A 496 -35.13 36.58 27.98
C GLU A 496 -33.89 37.15 28.69
N GLU A 497 -32.70 37.00 28.12
CA GLU A 497 -31.45 37.52 28.68
C GLU A 497 -31.38 39.05 28.60
N LEU A 498 -31.71 39.66 27.46
CA LEU A 498 -31.67 41.12 27.28
C LEU A 498 -32.73 41.86 28.08
N VAL A 499 -33.88 41.24 28.29
CA VAL A 499 -34.92 41.78 29.17
C VAL A 499 -34.47 41.72 30.65
N GLY A 500 -33.63 40.75 31.02
CA GLY A 500 -33.02 40.68 32.34
C GLY A 500 -34.04 40.68 33.49
N THR A 501 -33.89 41.62 34.44
CA THR A 501 -34.82 41.83 35.57
C THR A 501 -35.82 42.97 35.33
N ASP A 502 -35.98 43.46 34.09
CA ASP A 502 -36.93 44.54 33.80
C ASP A 502 -38.38 44.01 33.88
N GLU A 503 -39.04 44.28 35.00
CA GLU A 503 -40.42 43.84 35.29
C GLU A 503 -41.50 44.74 34.68
N SER A 504 -41.19 45.55 33.66
CA SER A 504 -42.23 46.28 32.94
C SER A 504 -43.35 45.35 32.43
N VAL A 505 -44.58 45.84 32.39
CA VAL A 505 -45.72 45.06 31.90
C VAL A 505 -45.48 44.59 30.44
N SER A 506 -44.75 45.37 29.64
CA SER A 506 -44.42 45.02 28.26
C SER A 506 -43.40 43.86 28.18
N THR A 507 -42.37 43.89 29.03
CA THR A 507 -41.29 42.90 29.04
C THR A 507 -41.72 41.56 29.64
N SER A 508 -42.56 41.58 30.67
CA SER A 508 -43.16 40.37 31.26
C SER A 508 -44.10 39.62 30.29
N VAL A 509 -44.81 40.35 29.42
CA VAL A 509 -45.63 39.75 28.36
C VAL A 509 -44.74 39.04 27.32
N LEU A 510 -43.64 39.67 26.89
CA LEU A 510 -42.70 39.07 25.93
C LEU A 510 -42.09 37.77 26.47
N ILE A 511 -41.60 37.76 27.72
CA ILE A 511 -41.09 36.54 28.37
C ILE A 511 -42.17 35.45 28.42
N GLY A 512 -43.40 35.81 28.79
CA GLY A 512 -44.52 34.88 28.86
C GLY A 512 -44.88 34.26 27.50
N GLU A 513 -44.80 35.04 26.42
CA GLU A 513 -45.01 34.57 25.05
C GLU A 513 -43.85 33.72 24.54
N GLY A 514 -42.60 34.13 24.80
CA GLY A 514 -41.42 33.34 24.47
C GLY A 514 -41.45 31.94 25.10
N ARG A 515 -41.82 31.83 26.39
CA ARG A 515 -41.98 30.52 27.05
C ARG A 515 -43.11 29.66 26.49
N LYS A 516 -44.20 30.27 25.99
CA LYS A 516 -45.26 29.53 25.29
C LYS A 516 -44.76 29.03 23.93
N LEU A 517 -43.98 29.86 23.25
CA LEU A 517 -43.39 29.56 21.96
C LEU A 517 -42.41 28.38 22.07
N LYS A 518 -41.50 28.40 23.06
CA LYS A 518 -40.60 27.26 23.37
C LYS A 518 -41.37 25.97 23.62
N ARG A 519 -42.38 26.00 24.49
CA ARG A 519 -43.21 24.81 24.80
C ARG A 519 -43.91 24.26 23.57
N ARG A 520 -44.48 25.14 22.75
CA ARG A 520 -45.16 24.73 21.51
C ARG A 520 -44.16 24.19 20.48
N LEU A 521 -42.96 24.76 20.40
CA LEU A 521 -41.89 24.23 19.56
C LEU A 521 -41.44 22.84 20.01
N GLU A 522 -41.28 22.61 21.31
CA GLU A 522 -41.00 21.27 21.88
C GLU A 522 -42.09 20.24 21.54
N GLU A 523 -43.36 20.65 21.54
CA GLU A 523 -44.49 19.78 21.18
C GLU A 523 -44.55 19.49 19.66
N LEU A 524 -44.12 20.44 18.83
CA LEU A 524 -44.20 20.33 17.36
C LEU A 524 -42.96 19.69 16.73
N ALA A 525 -41.79 19.88 17.35
CA ALA A 525 -40.51 19.36 16.88
C ALA A 525 -40.30 17.89 17.26
N ASP A 526 -41.27 17.03 16.91
CA ASP A 526 -41.21 15.59 17.17
C ASP A 526 -40.27 14.88 16.19
N PHE A 527 -38.98 14.92 16.49
CA PHE A 527 -37.96 14.17 15.76
C PHE A 527 -38.00 12.65 16.05
N GLU A 528 -38.71 12.20 17.08
CA GLU A 528 -38.81 10.77 17.43
C GLU A 528 -39.53 9.98 16.34
N ALA A 529 -40.55 10.60 15.72
CA ALA A 529 -41.27 10.06 14.58
C ALA A 529 -40.36 9.80 13.36
N VAL A 530 -39.27 10.55 13.21
CA VAL A 530 -38.25 10.35 12.17
C VAL A 530 -37.22 9.29 12.61
N GLU A 531 -36.79 9.35 13.88
CA GLU A 531 -35.71 8.52 14.41
C GLU A 531 -36.01 7.01 14.33
N GLN A 532 -37.27 6.60 14.48
CA GLN A 532 -37.68 5.20 14.40
C GLN A 532 -37.34 4.52 13.05
N TYR A 533 -37.26 5.28 11.95
CA TYR A 533 -36.94 4.76 10.61
C TYR A 533 -35.46 4.89 10.26
N ARG A 534 -34.73 5.73 11.00
CA ARG A 534 -33.35 6.11 10.69
C ARG A 534 -32.39 4.93 10.69
N SER A 535 -32.60 3.94 11.55
CA SER A 535 -31.79 2.70 11.57
C SER A 535 -31.92 1.89 10.28
N GLY A 536 -33.14 1.69 9.78
CA GLY A 536 -33.41 1.01 8.52
C GLY A 536 -32.80 1.76 7.33
N VAL A 537 -32.94 3.08 7.31
CA VAL A 537 -32.38 3.96 6.28
C VAL A 537 -30.83 3.97 6.31
N ARG A 538 -30.20 4.03 7.48
CA ARG A 538 -28.74 3.94 7.61
C ARG A 538 -28.18 2.59 7.20
N SER A 539 -28.98 1.53 7.29
CA SER A 539 -28.57 0.19 6.85
C SER A 539 -28.45 0.04 5.33
N LEU A 540 -28.90 1.02 4.52
CA LEU A 540 -28.79 1.00 3.05
C LEU A 540 -27.35 0.83 2.54
N THR A 541 -26.35 1.20 3.35
CA THR A 541 -24.93 1.03 2.99
C THR A 541 -24.39 -0.37 3.33
N SER A 542 -25.19 -1.27 3.89
CA SER A 542 -24.74 -2.59 4.39
C SER A 542 -24.70 -3.71 3.35
N SER A 543 -25.39 -3.58 2.21
CA SER A 543 -25.46 -4.62 1.17
C SER A 543 -24.86 -4.18 -0.15
N TYR A 544 -24.78 -5.12 -1.09
CA TYR A 544 -24.17 -4.93 -2.41
C TYR A 544 -25.17 -4.54 -3.50
N ASP A 545 -26.45 -4.82 -3.26
CA ASP A 545 -27.52 -4.92 -4.24
C ASP A 545 -28.68 -3.97 -3.89
N THR A 546 -29.77 -4.13 -4.63
CA THR A 546 -30.98 -3.31 -4.46
C THR A 546 -31.47 -3.34 -3.01
N PRO A 547 -31.88 -2.18 -2.45
CA PRO A 547 -32.46 -2.13 -1.12
C PRO A 547 -33.60 -3.13 -0.93
N THR A 548 -33.60 -3.78 0.23
CA THR A 548 -34.68 -4.69 0.63
C THR A 548 -36.01 -3.96 0.72
N GLU A 549 -37.11 -4.70 0.67
CA GLU A 549 -38.45 -4.12 0.83
C GLU A 549 -38.58 -3.32 2.14
N GLY A 550 -38.06 -3.85 3.25
CA GLY A 550 -38.07 -3.15 4.54
C GLY A 550 -37.30 -1.82 4.49
N GLN A 551 -36.09 -1.82 3.94
CA GLN A 551 -35.30 -0.60 3.78
C GLN A 551 -35.99 0.45 2.90
N ARG A 552 -36.64 0.03 1.81
CA ARG A 552 -37.42 0.94 0.96
C ARG A 552 -38.62 1.52 1.69
N LEU A 553 -39.34 0.71 2.45
CA LEU A 553 -40.49 1.18 3.25
C LEU A 553 -40.05 2.15 4.35
N ASP A 554 -38.94 1.89 5.03
CA ASP A 554 -38.39 2.80 6.03
C ASP A 554 -37.94 4.12 5.40
N LEU A 555 -37.34 4.09 4.21
CA LEU A 555 -36.98 5.31 3.48
C LEU A 555 -38.20 6.16 3.12
N ILE A 556 -39.26 5.55 2.58
CA ILE A 556 -40.52 6.23 2.24
C ILE A 556 -41.17 6.82 3.50
N ARG A 557 -41.24 6.05 4.58
CA ARG A 557 -41.84 6.52 5.84
C ARG A 557 -41.03 7.63 6.50
N MET A 558 -39.70 7.56 6.40
CA MET A 558 -38.83 8.64 6.85
C MET A 558 -39.08 9.91 6.04
N GLU A 559 -39.20 9.81 4.72
CA GLU A 559 -39.54 10.94 3.85
C GLU A 559 -40.88 11.58 4.23
N GLU A 560 -41.94 10.77 4.40
CA GLU A 560 -43.26 11.24 4.86
C GLU A 560 -43.20 11.94 6.23
N ALA A 561 -42.42 11.40 7.17
CA ALA A 561 -42.23 11.99 8.50
C ALA A 561 -41.48 13.33 8.43
N VAL A 562 -40.41 13.41 7.63
CA VAL A 562 -39.63 14.65 7.43
C VAL A 562 -40.48 15.71 6.73
N ASP A 563 -41.25 15.34 5.70
CA ASP A 563 -42.18 16.24 5.02
C ASP A 563 -43.25 16.77 5.98
N HIS A 564 -43.78 15.91 6.86
CA HIS A 564 -44.72 16.32 7.88
C HIS A 564 -44.10 17.32 8.86
N LEU A 565 -42.92 17.00 9.39
CA LEU A 565 -42.20 17.85 10.34
C LEU A 565 -41.83 19.20 9.71
N THR A 566 -41.38 19.20 8.46
CA THR A 566 -41.06 20.42 7.69
C THR A 566 -42.25 21.37 7.68
N ARG A 567 -43.42 20.87 7.27
CA ARG A 567 -44.66 21.67 7.19
C ARG A 567 -45.07 22.24 8.54
N VAL A 568 -45.01 21.43 9.59
CA VAL A 568 -45.41 21.84 10.94
C VAL A 568 -44.48 22.94 11.47
N ILE A 569 -43.17 22.80 11.23
CA ILE A 569 -42.18 23.82 11.63
C ILE A 569 -42.38 25.10 10.80
N ASP A 570 -42.56 25.01 9.48
CA ASP A 570 -42.78 26.18 8.64
C ASP A 570 -44.06 26.95 9.05
N ASP A 571 -45.17 26.25 9.30
CA ASP A 571 -46.40 26.86 9.79
C ASP A 571 -46.16 27.57 11.13
N PHE A 572 -45.39 26.96 12.03
CA PHE A 572 -45.03 27.57 13.32
C PHE A 572 -44.14 28.81 13.16
N LEU A 573 -43.15 28.78 12.26
CA LEU A 573 -42.30 29.94 11.96
C LEU A 573 -43.14 31.13 11.49
N VAL A 574 -44.10 30.88 10.59
CA VAL A 574 -44.95 31.94 10.00
C VAL A 574 -46.02 32.42 10.98
N LEU A 575 -46.72 31.51 11.66
CA LEU A 575 -47.89 31.84 12.46
C LEU A 575 -47.57 32.26 13.89
N ASP A 576 -46.44 31.82 14.45
CA ASP A 576 -46.10 32.02 15.86
C ASP A 576 -44.79 32.81 16.04
N VAL A 577 -43.72 32.45 15.33
CA VAL A 577 -42.41 33.10 15.47
C VAL A 577 -42.40 34.50 14.87
N MET A 578 -42.92 34.68 13.65
CA MET A 578 -42.96 36.00 13.00
C MET A 578 -43.76 37.05 13.81
N PRO A 579 -44.98 36.77 14.32
CA PRO A 579 -45.68 37.74 15.17
C PRO A 579 -44.96 38.03 16.49
N TYR A 580 -44.28 37.06 17.08
CA TYR A 580 -43.48 37.27 18.28
C TYR A 580 -42.29 38.20 17.99
N ARG A 581 -41.56 37.96 16.89
CA ARG A 581 -40.48 38.82 16.42
C ARG A 581 -40.93 40.27 16.24
N ASP A 582 -42.03 40.50 15.52
CA ASP A 582 -42.53 41.85 15.25
C ASP A 582 -42.80 42.64 16.55
N ARG A 583 -43.19 41.94 17.62
CA ARG A 583 -43.39 42.56 18.95
C ARG A 583 -42.08 42.83 19.68
N VAL A 584 -41.11 41.94 19.56
CA VAL A 584 -39.75 42.15 20.11
C VAL A 584 -39.09 43.35 19.44
N GLU A 585 -39.21 43.47 18.11
CA GLU A 585 -38.74 44.63 17.34
C GLU A 585 -39.49 45.91 17.76
N ALA A 586 -40.82 45.86 17.93
CA ALA A 586 -41.60 46.99 18.41
C ALA A 586 -41.24 47.41 19.84
N ALA A 587 -40.70 46.49 20.65
CA ALA A 587 -40.16 46.77 21.98
C ALA A 587 -38.71 47.30 21.96
N ASN A 588 -38.15 47.53 20.77
CA ASN A 588 -36.82 48.10 20.55
C ASN A 588 -35.68 47.24 21.14
N LEU A 589 -35.91 45.91 21.21
CA LEU A 589 -34.93 44.91 21.63
C LEU A 589 -34.24 44.37 20.37
N ASP A 590 -32.99 44.77 20.14
CA ASP A 590 -32.22 44.42 18.93
C ASP A 590 -31.56 43.03 19.09
N VAL A 591 -32.34 41.96 18.94
CA VAL A 591 -31.90 40.59 19.27
C VAL A 591 -32.05 39.57 18.14
N PHE A 592 -32.87 39.86 17.13
CA PHE A 592 -33.34 38.80 16.24
C PHE A 592 -32.41 38.56 15.04
N VAL A 593 -31.68 37.44 15.06
CA VAL A 593 -31.12 36.84 13.85
C VAL A 593 -32.24 36.07 13.15
N PHE A 594 -32.73 36.61 12.03
CA PHE A 594 -33.81 36.02 11.25
C PHE A 594 -33.40 34.65 10.67
N VAL A 595 -34.25 33.65 10.86
CA VAL A 595 -34.27 32.42 10.06
C VAL A 595 -35.52 32.49 9.20
N GLY A 596 -35.35 32.64 7.89
CA GLY A 596 -36.48 32.61 6.95
C GLY A 596 -37.14 31.22 6.90
N PRO A 597 -38.33 31.11 6.28
CA PRO A 597 -38.98 29.83 6.04
C PRO A 597 -38.05 28.88 5.27
N ILE A 598 -38.14 27.58 5.57
CA ILE A 598 -37.31 26.52 5.00
C ILE A 598 -37.95 26.12 3.67
N ILE A 599 -37.86 26.97 2.64
CA ILE A 599 -38.34 26.63 1.29
C ILE A 599 -37.30 25.80 0.56
#